data_AF-A0A356QEX4-F1
#
_entry.id   AF-A0A356QEX4-F1
#
_cell.length_a   1.000
_cell.length_b   1.000
_cell.length_c   1.000
_cell.angle_alpha   90.00
_cell.angle_beta   90.00
_cell.angle_gamma   90.00
#
_symmetry.space_group_name_H-M   'P 1'
#
loop_
_entity.id
_entity.type
_entity.pdbx_description
1 polymer ?
#
loop_
_entity_poly.entity_id
_entity_poly.type
_entity_poly.pdbx_seq_one_letter_code
_entity_poly.pdbx_strand_id
1 'polypeptide(L)' 'MTSHYPRDLIGYGRTPPHANWPGKAKIAVQFVLNYEEGGENCVLHGDSGSEQFLSEI' A
#
# COMPACT_ATOMS: atom_id res chain seq x y z
N MET A 1 18.70 -18.60 -22.00
CA MET A 1 18.77 -17.69 -20.84
C MET A 1 17.35 -17.24 -20.55
N THR A 2 16.76 -17.69 -19.45
CA THR A 2 15.47 -17.13 -19.00
C THR A 2 15.71 -15.67 -18.67
N SER A 3 15.03 -14.77 -19.39
CA SER A 3 15.01 -13.34 -19.06
C SER A 3 14.68 -13.21 -17.58
N HIS A 4 15.54 -12.55 -16.81
CA HIS A 4 15.33 -12.35 -15.38
C HIS A 4 14.24 -11.28 -15.21
N TYR A 5 12.98 -11.70 -15.30
CA TYR A 5 11.84 -10.79 -15.13
C TYR A 5 11.59 -10.60 -13.64
N PRO A 6 11.78 -9.39 -13.08
CA PRO A 6 11.88 -9.18 -11.63
C PRO A 6 10.51 -9.13 -10.94
N ARG A 7 9.44 -9.52 -11.62
CA ARG A 7 8.06 -9.44 -11.12
C ARG A 7 7.49 -10.83 -11.01
N ASP A 8 6.88 -11.10 -9.86
CA ASP A 8 5.93 -12.19 -9.76
C ASP A 8 4.63 -11.79 -10.46
N LEU A 9 4.39 -12.38 -11.62
CA LEU A 9 3.16 -12.17 -12.40
C LEU A 9 2.04 -13.13 -12.02
N ILE A 10 2.33 -14.16 -11.24
CA ILE A 10 1.42 -15.30 -11.01
C ILE A 10 0.83 -15.23 -9.61
N GLY A 11 1.64 -14.91 -8.60
CA GLY A 11 1.24 -14.96 -7.20
C GLY A 11 0.65 -16.32 -6.84
N TYR A 12 -0.49 -16.31 -6.13
CA TYR A 12 -1.18 -17.54 -5.74
C TYR A 12 -1.92 -18.27 -6.89
N GLY A 13 -2.00 -17.68 -8.08
CA GLY A 13 -2.71 -18.27 -9.22
C GLY A 13 -4.16 -18.65 -8.90
N ARG A 14 -4.62 -19.80 -9.40
CA ARG A 14 -6.02 -20.25 -9.27
C ARG A 14 -6.39 -20.79 -7.88
N THR A 15 -5.41 -21.05 -7.02
CA THR A 15 -5.60 -21.79 -5.76
C THR A 15 -4.96 -21.03 -4.58
N PRO A 16 -5.57 -19.92 -4.14
CA PRO A 16 -5.09 -19.20 -2.96
C PRO A 16 -5.25 -20.04 -1.68
N PRO A 17 -4.35 -19.85 -0.69
CA PRO A 17 -4.46 -20.55 0.58
C PRO A 17 -5.72 -20.12 1.34
N HIS A 18 -6.24 -21.03 2.16
CA HIS A 18 -7.32 -20.70 3.07
C HIS A 18 -6.78 -19.87 4.24
N ALA A 19 -7.26 -18.63 4.40
CA ALA A 19 -6.68 -17.65 5.31
C ALA A 19 -6.80 -17.99 6.81
N ASN A 20 -7.74 -18.87 7.20
CA ASN A 20 -7.89 -19.36 8.58
C ASN A 20 -7.96 -18.25 9.65
N TRP A 21 -8.72 -17.18 9.39
CA TRP A 21 -8.84 -16.08 10.33
C TRP A 21 -9.36 -16.52 11.71
N PRO A 22 -8.93 -15.86 12.80
CA PRO A 22 -9.43 -16.13 14.15
C PRO A 22 -10.96 -16.15 14.20
N GLY A 23 -11.52 -17.06 15.00
CA GLY A 23 -12.98 -17.18 15.15
C GLY A 23 -13.73 -17.65 13.90
N LYS A 24 -13.03 -18.22 12.90
CA LYS A 24 -13.59 -18.60 11.59
C LYS A 24 -14.24 -17.40 10.86
N ALA A 25 -13.68 -16.20 11.06
CA ALA A 25 -14.15 -15.00 10.39
C ALA A 25 -14.06 -15.15 8.86
N LYS A 26 -15.08 -14.65 8.15
CA LYS A 26 -15.14 -14.71 6.68
C LYS A 26 -14.30 -13.64 5.99
N ILE A 27 -14.00 -12.56 6.71
CA ILE A 27 -13.24 -11.41 6.23
C ILE A 27 -12.40 -10.85 7.37
N ALA A 28 -11.23 -10.30 7.04
CA ALA A 28 -10.45 -9.46 7.93
C ALA A 28 -10.66 -7.99 7.51
N VAL A 29 -11.05 -7.14 8.46
CA VAL A 29 -11.17 -5.68 8.25
C VAL A 29 -9.97 -5.03 8.93
N GLN A 30 -9.30 -4.11 8.23
CA GLN A 30 -8.09 -3.46 8.71
C GLN A 30 -8.22 -1.94 8.54
N PHE A 31 -8.31 -1.23 9.67
CA PHE A 31 -8.32 0.23 9.69
C PHE A 31 -6.88 0.74 9.67
N VAL A 32 -6.51 1.50 8.63
CA VAL A 32 -5.23 2.20 8.55
C VAL A 32 -5.48 3.67 8.86
N LEU A 33 -4.69 4.23 9.77
CA LEU A 33 -4.62 5.66 9.99
C LEU A 33 -3.20 6.09 9.66
N ASN A 34 -3.06 6.78 8.53
CA ASN A 34 -1.82 7.47 8.23
C ASN A 34 -1.85 8.81 8.97
N TYR A 35 -0.72 9.16 9.57
CA TYR A 35 -0.52 10.48 10.15
C TYR A 35 0.73 11.07 9.50
N GLU A 36 0.50 11.74 8.39
CA GLU A 36 1.53 12.34 7.54
C GLU A 36 1.42 13.88 7.57
N GLU A 37 0.43 14.41 8.30
CA GLU A 37 0.15 15.83 8.39
C GLU A 37 1.31 16.56 9.08
N GLY A 38 1.85 17.56 8.39
CA GLY A 38 3.08 18.26 8.74
C GLY A 38 4.35 17.58 8.17
N GLY A 39 4.21 16.46 7.47
CA GLY A 39 5.27 15.75 6.74
C GLY A 39 5.17 15.93 5.23
N GLU A 40 4.20 16.69 4.74
CA GLU A 40 4.07 17.03 3.32
C GLU A 40 5.26 17.86 2.82
N ASN A 41 5.46 17.86 1.51
CA ASN A 41 6.46 18.74 0.89
C ASN A 41 6.15 20.19 1.29
N CYS A 42 7.11 20.85 1.92
CA CYS A 42 6.94 22.19 2.43
C CYS A 42 8.27 22.95 2.38
N VAL A 43 8.25 24.16 1.82
CA VAL A 43 9.43 25.03 1.79
C VAL A 43 9.97 25.35 3.19
N LEU A 44 9.12 25.32 4.24
CA LEU A 44 9.56 25.47 5.63
C LEU A 44 10.41 24.29 6.11
N HIS A 45 10.26 23.12 5.50
CA HIS A 45 11.03 21.91 5.76
C HIS A 45 12.28 21.80 4.86
N GLY A 46 12.50 22.77 3.96
CA GLY A 46 13.66 22.82 3.06
C GLY A 46 13.42 22.20 1.68
N ASP A 47 12.17 21.83 1.37
CA ASP A 47 11.82 21.24 0.09
C ASP A 47 11.83 22.29 -1.04
N SER A 48 12.02 21.82 -2.26
CA SER A 48 12.08 22.67 -3.46
C SER A 48 10.74 23.33 -3.82
N GLY A 49 9.64 22.89 -3.20
CA GLY A 49 8.32 23.47 -3.34
C GLY A 49 7.36 22.95 -2.27
N SER A 50 6.25 23.66 -2.08
CA SER A 50 5.13 23.18 -1.26
C SER A 50 4.26 22.23 -2.05
N GLU A 51 3.73 21.22 -1.38
CA GLU A 51 2.77 20.28 -1.96
C GLU A 51 1.55 21.04 -2.50
N GLN A 52 1.19 20.76 -3.76
CA GLN A 52 0.01 21.32 -4.41
C GLN A 52 -1.06 20.23 -4.49
N PHE A 53 -1.97 20.25 -3.52
CA PHE A 53 -3.25 19.52 -3.46
C PHE A 53 -3.20 18.03 -3.88
N LEU A 54 -3.24 17.13 -2.89
CA LEU A 54 -3.67 15.76 -3.08
C LEU A 54 -5.19 15.69 -2.87
N SER A 55 -5.95 15.72 -3.96
CA SER A 55 -7.40 15.48 -3.89
C SER A 55 -7.65 13.97 -3.86
N GLU A 56 -8.17 13.46 -2.74
CA GLU A 56 -8.80 12.13 -2.68
C GLU A 56 -10.20 12.22 -3.33
N ILE A 57 -10.43 11.47 -4.42
CA ILE A 57 -11.77 11.11 -4.92
C ILE A 57 -11.94 9.61 -4.77
#